data_AF-A0AAJ1IIZ3-F1
#
_entry.id   AF-A0AAJ1IIZ3-F1
#
_cell.length_a   1.000
_cell.length_b   1.000
_cell.length_c   1.000
_cell.angle_alpha   90.00
_cell.angle_beta   90.00
_cell.angle_gamma   90.00
#
_symmetry.space_group_name_H-M   'P 1'
#
loop_
_entity.id
_entity.type
_entity.pdbx_description
1 polymer ?
#
loop_
_entity_poly.entity_id
_entity_poly.type
_entity_poly.pdbx_seq_one_letter_code
_entity_poly.pdbx_strand_id
1 'polypeptide(L)'
;MTKKLLIVLSVLLATIVLLFAGCATGTNSANDAPIAETADDTSHATPKGEGWMIAVSGVRTDEVWESNFEDWKSDPESGYGDYEFERKGEMVTLKAMPLVKLVAMVDDADATMPYSFDEELWNAGYDLTLTAADGYAATINTADHPINELYIADYMNDEKIMPMVCGEVSGQLWVKNLAEISASLEAISLENNDFELLLEIGSKTGAYKISELEELDYYIEDKGNYTNSYNNTFEFTWAGVKIVDLINEYTRLTKDMSITIEAMDGYAMNYSGEQLLDNADGDWILAFKEDGAYMPEDPGYIRLVKVGPENPNFTGHVSARMVKKIIIKDTEFKDFDLEIISTAGTEVMDAQTLMSGVTNSRTIVEMWNKKKTKLKPYMGMPIYMLLERYSDYETVTIEAADGFSISLNAVELEGNDDVIIAMFNGDGSELEENEFPLVVAWDKDTELLPAGIKNVRNVTKISLE
;
A
#
# COMPACT_ATOMS: atom_id res chain seq x y z
N MET A 1 -17.57 52.83 -3.32
CA MET A 1 -17.04 53.67 -2.23
C MET A 1 -16.13 52.79 -1.37
N THR A 2 -14.88 53.22 -1.26
CA THR A 2 -13.68 52.60 -0.69
C THR A 2 -13.68 52.37 0.82
N LYS A 3 -13.01 51.30 1.28
CA LYS A 3 -12.16 51.17 2.51
C LYS A 3 -11.28 49.91 2.35
N LYS A 4 -10.02 50.00 1.89
CA LYS A 4 -8.72 50.09 2.64
C LYS A 4 -8.68 49.22 3.91
N LEU A 5 -8.01 48.06 3.91
CA LEU A 5 -6.56 47.77 4.08
C LEU A 5 -6.07 47.93 5.53
N LEU A 6 -5.65 46.83 6.18
CA LEU A 6 -4.50 46.83 7.08
C LEU A 6 -3.89 45.41 7.19
N ILE A 7 -2.60 45.33 6.88
CA ILE A 7 -1.67 44.21 7.02
C ILE A 7 -0.99 44.35 8.38
N VAL A 8 -0.81 43.27 9.14
CA VAL A 8 0.21 43.20 10.21
C VAL A 8 0.94 41.87 10.13
N LEU A 9 2.23 41.98 9.86
CA LEU A 9 3.27 40.95 9.87
C LEU A 9 3.93 40.97 11.25
N SER A 10 4.11 39.81 11.89
CA SER A 10 4.98 39.70 13.08
C SER A 10 5.75 38.39 13.08
N VAL A 11 7.02 38.52 12.74
CA VAL A 11 8.11 37.55 12.87
C VAL A 11 8.58 37.54 14.33
N LEU A 12 8.77 36.37 14.94
CA LEU A 12 9.67 36.23 16.09
C LEU A 12 10.45 34.92 16.02
N LEU A 13 11.77 35.09 15.94
CA LEU A 13 12.82 34.08 15.88
C LEU A 13 13.31 33.82 17.31
N ALA A 14 13.38 32.57 17.76
CA ALA A 14 14.05 32.20 19.01
C ALA A 14 14.80 30.87 18.85
N THR A 15 16.10 30.99 18.59
CA THR A 15 17.15 29.97 18.72
C THR A 15 17.30 29.50 20.16
N ILE A 16 17.35 28.18 20.39
CA ILE A 16 17.96 27.56 21.58
C ILE A 16 18.94 26.47 21.13
N VAL A 17 20.15 26.59 21.66
CA VAL A 17 21.35 25.77 21.42
C VAL A 17 21.36 24.58 22.39
N LEU A 18 21.63 23.39 21.87
CA LEU A 18 21.96 22.17 22.61
C LEU A 18 23.38 22.21 23.20
N LEU A 19 23.58 21.58 24.36
CA LEU A 19 24.89 21.04 24.77
C LEU A 19 24.75 19.86 25.77
N PHE A 20 25.07 18.67 25.24
CA PHE A 20 25.72 17.47 25.78
C PHE A 20 25.71 17.12 27.28
N ALA A 21 25.41 15.85 27.61
CA ALA A 21 26.42 14.79 27.81
C ALA A 21 25.84 13.55 28.53
N GLY A 22 26.20 12.34 28.09
CA GLY A 22 25.97 11.10 28.85
C GLY A 22 26.37 9.83 28.10
N CYS A 23 27.65 9.44 28.21
CA CYS A 23 28.15 8.11 27.81
C CYS A 23 27.57 6.99 28.69
N ALA A 24 27.25 5.83 28.09
CA ALA A 24 27.42 4.53 28.73
C ALA A 24 27.64 3.42 27.68
N THR A 25 28.55 2.53 28.00
CA THR A 25 29.17 1.46 27.19
C THR A 25 28.47 0.11 27.36
N GLY A 26 28.47 -0.76 26.33
CA GLY A 26 28.51 -2.22 26.54
C GLY A 26 27.73 -3.15 25.59
N THR A 27 28.45 -3.76 24.64
CA THR A 27 28.44 -5.18 24.20
C THR A 27 27.16 -5.89 23.67
N ASN A 28 27.25 -6.32 22.39
CA ASN A 28 26.78 -7.55 21.72
C ASN A 28 25.58 -8.33 22.27
N SER A 29 24.55 -8.52 21.43
CA SER A 29 24.38 -9.73 20.59
C SER A 29 22.99 -9.78 19.96
N ALA A 30 22.96 -10.10 18.66
CA ALA A 30 21.90 -10.76 17.90
C ALA A 30 20.46 -10.31 18.13
N ASN A 31 19.91 -9.54 17.18
CA ASN A 31 18.49 -9.53 16.89
C ASN A 31 18.34 -9.71 15.38
N ASP A 32 17.84 -10.87 14.97
CA ASP A 32 17.05 -11.00 13.75
C ASP A 32 15.91 -9.98 13.87
N ALA A 33 15.93 -8.95 13.03
CA ALA A 33 14.81 -8.06 12.85
C ALA A 33 14.01 -8.55 11.63
N PRO A 34 12.67 -8.60 11.70
CA PRO A 34 11.85 -9.10 10.62
C PRO A 34 12.01 -8.21 9.38
N ILE A 35 12.05 -8.86 8.22
CA ILE A 35 12.04 -8.23 6.89
C ILE A 35 10.74 -7.42 6.80
N ALA A 36 10.86 -6.14 6.47
CA ALA A 36 9.69 -5.27 6.27
C ALA A 36 8.84 -5.83 5.13
N GLU A 37 7.62 -6.25 5.44
CA GLU A 37 6.61 -6.59 4.44
C GLU A 37 6.30 -5.33 3.62
N THR A 38 6.51 -5.43 2.31
CA THR A 38 6.09 -4.43 1.34
C THR A 38 4.56 -4.41 1.33
N ALA A 39 3.96 -3.33 1.84
CA ALA A 39 2.53 -3.09 1.82
C ALA A 39 2.03 -2.92 0.37
N ASP A 40 1.69 -4.04 -0.26
CA ASP A 40 0.82 -4.08 -1.43
C ASP A 40 -0.28 -5.09 -1.16
N ASP A 41 -1.37 -4.68 -0.51
CA ASP A 41 -2.63 -5.35 -0.77
C ASP A 41 -3.85 -4.48 -0.42
N THR A 42 -4.94 -4.86 -1.07
CA THR A 42 -6.09 -4.03 -1.42
C THR A 42 -7.25 -4.26 -0.48
N SER A 43 -8.49 -3.96 -0.86
CA SER A 43 -9.74 -4.31 -0.15
C SER A 43 -9.96 -5.83 0.09
N HIS A 44 -8.91 -6.63 -0.07
CA HIS A 44 -8.74 -8.04 0.27
C HIS A 44 -7.25 -8.16 0.59
N ALA A 45 -6.95 -8.09 1.88
CA ALA A 45 -5.60 -7.86 2.37
C ALA A 45 -4.81 -9.16 2.50
N THR A 46 -5.48 -10.31 2.37
CA THR A 46 -4.86 -11.63 2.37
C THR A 46 -4.64 -12.20 0.97
N PRO A 47 -3.41 -12.67 0.64
CA PRO A 47 -3.14 -13.33 -0.63
C PRO A 47 -3.99 -14.59 -0.79
N LYS A 48 -4.47 -14.85 -2.01
CA LYS A 48 -5.16 -16.10 -2.34
C LYS A 48 -4.30 -17.30 -1.97
N GLY A 49 -4.91 -18.29 -1.33
CA GLY A 49 -4.23 -19.48 -0.86
C GLY A 49 -4.73 -20.81 -1.44
N GLU A 50 -4.30 -21.88 -0.79
CA GLU A 50 -4.75 -23.25 -1.02
C GLU A 50 -5.54 -23.76 0.19
N GLY A 51 -6.39 -24.78 -0.03
CA GLY A 51 -7.11 -25.47 1.06
C GLY A 51 -8.52 -24.94 1.31
N TRP A 52 -8.98 -25.00 2.56
CA TRP A 52 -10.24 -24.39 2.98
C TRP A 52 -10.15 -22.85 2.92
N MET A 53 -11.31 -22.19 2.87
CA MET A 53 -11.43 -20.73 2.88
C MET A 53 -12.55 -20.33 3.85
N ILE A 54 -12.31 -19.29 4.64
CA ILE A 54 -13.30 -18.61 5.48
C ILE A 54 -13.50 -17.20 4.91
N ALA A 55 -14.72 -16.89 4.48
CA ALA A 55 -15.09 -15.52 4.12
C ALA A 55 -15.23 -14.69 5.39
N VAL A 56 -14.68 -13.49 5.42
CA VAL A 56 -14.77 -12.58 6.57
C VAL A 56 -15.39 -11.27 6.08
N SER A 57 -16.41 -10.76 6.76
CA SER A 57 -17.10 -9.53 6.35
C SER A 57 -17.42 -8.64 7.54
N GLY A 58 -17.38 -7.33 7.33
CA GLY A 58 -17.66 -6.27 8.29
C GLY A 58 -17.68 -4.92 7.59
N VAL A 59 -16.83 -3.99 8.03
CA VAL A 59 -16.60 -2.70 7.33
C VAL A 59 -16.04 -2.92 5.92
N ARG A 60 -15.31 -4.02 5.72
CA ARG A 60 -14.82 -4.54 4.43
C ARG A 60 -15.03 -6.05 4.36
N THR A 61 -14.71 -6.65 3.22
CA THR A 61 -14.75 -8.11 3.02
C THR A 61 -13.36 -8.67 2.77
N ASP A 62 -13.05 -9.87 3.25
CA ASP A 62 -11.79 -10.54 3.01
C ASP A 62 -11.96 -12.08 2.98
N GLU A 63 -10.89 -12.80 2.65
CA GLU A 63 -10.87 -14.26 2.58
C GLU A 63 -9.63 -14.86 3.25
N VAL A 64 -9.82 -15.66 4.30
CA VAL A 64 -8.71 -16.38 4.94
C VAL A 64 -8.61 -17.80 4.40
N TRP A 65 -7.50 -18.11 3.74
CA TRP A 65 -7.21 -19.46 3.25
C TRP A 65 -6.41 -20.29 4.26
N GLU A 66 -6.54 -21.61 4.17
CA GLU A 66 -5.78 -22.55 5.00
C GLU A 66 -4.28 -22.27 4.97
N SER A 67 -3.70 -22.01 3.78
CA SER A 67 -2.28 -21.67 3.68
C SER A 67 -1.92 -20.38 4.41
N ASN A 68 -2.74 -19.31 4.34
CA ASN A 68 -2.47 -18.08 5.09
C ASN A 68 -2.51 -18.37 6.61
N PHE A 69 -3.53 -19.12 7.04
CA PHE A 69 -3.68 -19.49 8.44
C PHE A 69 -2.50 -20.33 8.95
N GLU A 70 -1.94 -21.22 8.13
CA GLU A 70 -0.72 -21.99 8.46
C GLU A 70 0.52 -21.10 8.59
N ASP A 71 0.71 -20.14 7.68
CA ASP A 71 1.84 -19.21 7.72
C ASP A 71 1.83 -18.36 9.01
N TRP A 72 0.63 -17.87 9.39
CA TRP A 72 0.44 -17.07 10.61
C TRP A 72 0.75 -17.82 11.90
N LYS A 73 0.73 -19.17 11.93
CA LYS A 73 1.05 -19.94 13.14
C LYS A 73 2.49 -19.72 13.61
N SER A 74 3.38 -19.34 12.69
CA SER A 74 4.78 -19.09 13.00
C SER A 74 5.00 -17.73 13.67
N ASP A 75 4.05 -16.81 13.54
CA ASP A 75 4.10 -15.48 14.16
C ASP A 75 3.78 -15.59 15.66
N PRO A 76 4.69 -15.16 16.55
CA PRO A 76 4.44 -15.09 17.99
C PRO A 76 3.21 -14.25 18.38
N GLU A 77 2.83 -13.26 17.58
CA GLU A 77 1.70 -12.37 17.83
C GLU A 77 0.35 -12.97 17.40
N SER A 78 0.36 -14.07 16.63
CA SER A 78 -0.86 -14.76 16.20
C SER A 78 -1.68 -15.31 17.36
N GLY A 79 -1.03 -15.64 18.49
CA GLY A 79 -1.66 -16.31 19.62
C GLY A 79 -2.06 -17.76 19.32
N TYR A 80 -1.58 -18.34 18.21
CA TYR A 80 -1.84 -19.74 17.90
C TYR A 80 -1.15 -20.66 18.92
N GLY A 81 -1.90 -21.61 19.48
CA GLY A 81 -1.37 -22.47 20.54
C GLY A 81 -2.32 -23.57 20.97
N ASP A 82 -1.95 -24.29 22.02
CA ASP A 82 -2.76 -25.34 22.64
C ASP A 82 -3.73 -24.75 23.67
N TYR A 83 -5.01 -25.09 23.54
CA TYR A 83 -6.09 -24.66 24.43
C TYR A 83 -6.88 -25.89 24.92
N GLU A 84 -7.40 -25.82 26.15
CA GLU A 84 -8.20 -26.91 26.73
C GLU A 84 -9.54 -26.38 27.23
N PHE A 85 -10.63 -27.05 26.84
CA PHE A 85 -11.98 -26.67 27.25
C PHE A 85 -12.75 -27.89 27.76
N GLU A 86 -13.62 -27.69 28.77
CA GLU A 86 -14.55 -28.74 29.18
C GLU A 86 -15.75 -28.79 28.23
N ARG A 87 -16.04 -29.98 27.71
CA ARG A 87 -17.20 -30.23 26.85
C ARG A 87 -17.94 -31.47 27.28
N LYS A 88 -19.20 -31.31 27.69
CA LYS A 88 -20.08 -32.41 28.12
C LYS A 88 -19.43 -33.28 29.22
N GLY A 89 -18.63 -32.68 30.10
CA GLY A 89 -17.93 -33.37 31.18
C GLY A 89 -16.61 -34.05 30.78
N GLU A 90 -16.13 -33.84 29.55
CA GLU A 90 -14.82 -34.31 29.08
C GLU A 90 -13.95 -33.13 28.66
N MET A 91 -12.66 -33.16 29.00
CA MET A 91 -11.70 -32.17 28.49
C MET A 91 -11.38 -32.45 27.03
N VAL A 92 -11.39 -31.42 26.19
CA VAL A 92 -10.95 -31.47 24.80
C VAL A 92 -9.77 -30.52 24.62
N THR A 93 -8.74 -31.00 23.91
CA THR A 93 -7.55 -30.20 23.58
C THR A 93 -7.66 -29.72 22.14
N LEU A 94 -7.41 -28.44 21.90
CA LEU A 94 -7.49 -27.78 20.60
C LEU A 94 -6.16 -27.10 20.28
N LYS A 95 -5.81 -27.05 18.99
CA LYS A 95 -4.84 -26.06 18.49
C LYS A 95 -5.62 -25.01 17.73
N ALA A 96 -5.46 -23.76 18.15
CA ALA A 96 -6.36 -22.70 17.72
C ALA A 96 -5.70 -21.33 17.76
N MET A 97 -6.29 -20.39 17.02
CA MET A 97 -5.97 -18.96 17.03
C MET A 97 -7.14 -18.17 17.64
N PRO A 98 -6.92 -17.09 18.41
CA PRO A 98 -8.02 -16.23 18.88
C PRO A 98 -8.87 -15.69 17.73
N LEU A 99 -10.20 -15.74 17.85
CA LEU A 99 -11.14 -15.30 16.81
C LEU A 99 -10.94 -13.82 16.43
N VAL A 100 -10.57 -13.01 17.42
CA VAL A 100 -10.29 -11.57 17.24
C VAL A 100 -9.23 -11.27 16.19
N LYS A 101 -8.33 -12.22 15.88
CA LYS A 101 -7.32 -12.04 14.83
C LYS A 101 -7.91 -11.96 13.43
N LEU A 102 -9.00 -12.68 13.18
CA LEU A 102 -9.73 -12.57 11.92
C LEU A 102 -10.75 -11.42 11.95
N VAL A 103 -11.30 -11.10 13.13
CA VAL A 103 -12.21 -9.96 13.26
C VAL A 103 -11.49 -8.62 13.04
N ALA A 104 -10.23 -8.51 13.48
CA ALA A 104 -9.35 -7.36 13.20
C ALA A 104 -9.19 -7.06 11.69
N MET A 105 -9.50 -8.03 10.83
CA MET A 105 -9.46 -7.83 9.37
C MET A 105 -10.69 -7.08 8.86
N VAL A 106 -11.74 -6.87 9.65
CA VAL A 106 -13.02 -6.34 9.15
C VAL A 106 -13.75 -5.44 10.15
N ASP A 107 -13.19 -5.21 11.34
CA ASP A 107 -13.78 -4.37 12.37
C ASP A 107 -13.51 -2.88 12.15
N ASP A 108 -12.45 -2.54 11.42
CA ASP A 108 -12.17 -1.20 10.93
C ASP A 108 -11.90 -1.19 9.40
N ALA A 109 -11.44 -0.03 8.92
CA ALA A 109 -11.06 0.13 7.52
C ALA A 109 -9.65 -0.39 7.23
N ASP A 110 -8.81 -0.65 8.23
CA ASP A 110 -7.39 -0.97 8.04
C ASP A 110 -7.25 -2.27 7.24
N ALA A 111 -6.56 -2.19 6.11
CA ALA A 111 -6.36 -3.23 5.11
C ALA A 111 -4.89 -3.65 5.00
N THR A 112 -4.03 -3.22 5.94
CA THR A 112 -2.61 -3.63 5.96
C THR A 112 -2.32 -4.54 7.15
N MET A 113 -1.58 -5.63 6.89
CA MET A 113 -0.99 -6.43 7.96
C MET A 113 0.17 -5.66 8.64
N PRO A 114 0.35 -5.79 9.97
CA PRO A 114 -0.52 -6.50 10.91
C PRO A 114 -1.81 -5.72 11.21
N TYR A 115 -2.96 -6.42 11.20
CA TYR A 115 -4.25 -5.79 11.48
C TYR A 115 -4.37 -5.37 12.96
N SER A 116 -4.89 -4.16 13.18
CA SER A 116 -5.18 -3.65 14.52
C SER A 116 -6.59 -4.05 14.91
N PHE A 117 -6.75 -4.69 16.07
CA PHE A 117 -8.08 -5.03 16.57
C PHE A 117 -8.71 -3.85 17.32
N ASP A 118 -9.92 -3.44 16.97
CA ASP A 118 -10.64 -2.38 17.66
C ASP A 118 -11.36 -2.93 18.92
N GLU A 119 -10.60 -2.97 20.02
CA GLU A 119 -11.12 -3.39 21.33
C GLU A 119 -12.24 -2.46 21.83
N GLU A 120 -12.24 -1.17 21.50
CA GLU A 120 -13.32 -0.26 21.91
C GLU A 120 -14.63 -0.61 21.19
N LEU A 121 -14.58 -0.90 19.89
CA LEU A 121 -15.72 -1.33 19.09
C LEU A 121 -16.25 -2.70 19.53
N TRP A 122 -15.37 -3.67 19.80
CA TRP A 122 -15.77 -4.96 20.35
C TRP A 122 -16.53 -4.81 21.67
N ASN A 123 -16.03 -3.98 22.58
CA ASN A 123 -16.68 -3.72 23.87
C ASN A 123 -17.95 -2.88 23.75
N ALA A 124 -18.08 -2.05 22.71
CA ALA A 124 -19.31 -1.30 22.42
C ALA A 124 -20.45 -2.23 21.96
N GLY A 125 -20.10 -3.33 21.28
CA GLY A 125 -21.01 -4.40 20.91
C GLY A 125 -21.58 -4.27 19.50
N TYR A 126 -21.42 -5.33 18.72
CA TYR A 126 -22.07 -5.56 17.44
C TYR A 126 -22.37 -7.05 17.27
N ASP A 127 -23.27 -7.39 16.34
CA ASP A 127 -23.61 -8.78 16.08
C ASP A 127 -22.52 -9.42 15.22
N LEU A 128 -21.94 -10.52 15.67
CA LEU A 128 -21.00 -11.35 14.92
C LEU A 128 -21.66 -12.68 14.60
N THR A 129 -21.89 -12.95 13.32
CA THR A 129 -22.51 -14.18 12.81
C THR A 129 -21.46 -15.13 12.26
N LEU A 130 -21.50 -16.36 12.73
CA LEU A 130 -20.58 -17.44 12.40
C LEU A 130 -21.34 -18.50 11.62
N THR A 131 -21.00 -18.72 10.36
CA THR A 131 -21.75 -19.60 9.45
C THR A 131 -20.89 -20.78 9.00
N ALA A 132 -21.42 -21.98 9.15
CA ALA A 132 -20.85 -23.22 8.68
C ALA A 132 -21.21 -23.50 7.21
N ALA A 133 -20.37 -24.29 6.53
CA ALA A 133 -20.59 -24.72 5.15
C ALA A 133 -21.89 -25.53 4.94
N ASP A 134 -22.48 -26.10 6.00
CA ASP A 134 -23.76 -26.81 5.95
C ASP A 134 -24.98 -25.90 6.17
N GLY A 135 -24.76 -24.60 6.33
CA GLY A 135 -25.79 -23.58 6.55
C GLY A 135 -26.19 -23.38 8.01
N TYR A 136 -25.57 -24.08 8.97
CA TYR A 136 -25.74 -23.75 10.38
C TYR A 136 -25.09 -22.40 10.68
N ALA A 137 -25.80 -21.51 11.36
CA ALA A 137 -25.27 -20.22 11.79
C ALA A 137 -25.55 -19.96 13.27
N ALA A 138 -24.61 -19.29 13.92
CA ALA A 138 -24.78 -18.79 15.27
C ALA A 138 -24.32 -17.33 15.36
N THR A 139 -25.12 -16.49 16.00
CA THR A 139 -24.83 -15.06 16.17
C THR A 139 -24.60 -14.77 17.64
N ILE A 140 -23.55 -14.01 17.93
CA ILE A 140 -23.23 -13.46 19.25
C ILE A 140 -23.28 -11.94 19.19
N ASN A 141 -23.48 -11.29 20.34
CA ASN A 141 -23.15 -9.89 20.49
C ASN A 141 -21.77 -9.77 21.12
N THR A 142 -20.84 -9.03 20.50
CA THR A 142 -19.44 -8.97 20.96
C THR A 142 -19.28 -8.41 22.38
N ALA A 143 -20.17 -7.51 22.83
CA ALA A 143 -20.10 -6.96 24.20
C ALA A 143 -20.40 -7.98 25.31
N ASP A 144 -21.01 -9.13 24.98
CA ASP A 144 -21.32 -10.20 25.94
C ASP A 144 -20.15 -11.19 26.10
N HIS A 145 -19.08 -11.05 25.31
CA HIS A 145 -17.98 -12.00 25.21
C HIS A 145 -16.62 -11.29 25.40
N PRO A 146 -15.76 -11.68 26.35
CA PRO A 146 -14.41 -11.13 26.41
C PRO A 146 -13.57 -11.54 25.20
N ILE A 147 -12.59 -10.70 24.84
CA ILE A 147 -11.73 -10.83 23.65
C ILE A 147 -10.98 -12.17 23.52
N ASN A 148 -10.83 -12.90 24.63
CA ASN A 148 -10.10 -14.17 24.72
C ASN A 148 -11.01 -15.38 24.99
N GLU A 149 -12.30 -15.27 24.70
CA GLU A 149 -13.25 -16.38 24.91
C GLU A 149 -13.39 -17.31 23.71
N LEU A 150 -13.25 -16.75 22.50
CA LEU A 150 -13.53 -17.44 21.23
C LEU A 150 -12.27 -17.61 20.38
N TYR A 151 -12.20 -18.76 19.72
CA TYR A 151 -11.04 -19.22 18.97
C TYR A 151 -11.46 -19.92 17.68
N ILE A 152 -10.56 -19.94 16.69
CA ILE A 152 -10.66 -20.73 15.47
C ILE A 152 -9.66 -21.87 15.57
N ALA A 153 -10.17 -23.10 15.66
CA ALA A 153 -9.37 -24.31 15.76
C ALA A 153 -9.30 -25.07 14.44
N ASP A 154 -8.13 -25.64 14.14
CA ASP A 154 -7.88 -26.53 13.01
C ASP A 154 -7.34 -27.91 13.45
N TYR A 155 -7.10 -28.11 14.75
CA TYR A 155 -6.90 -29.43 15.36
C TYR A 155 -7.76 -29.62 16.61
N MET A 156 -8.24 -30.85 16.81
CA MET A 156 -8.92 -31.29 18.03
C MET A 156 -8.45 -32.68 18.43
N ASN A 157 -7.96 -32.81 19.67
CA ASN A 157 -7.37 -34.05 20.21
C ASN A 157 -6.33 -34.65 19.26
N ASP A 158 -5.40 -33.82 18.78
CA ASP A 158 -4.34 -34.16 17.82
C ASP A 158 -4.80 -34.58 16.41
N GLU A 159 -6.10 -34.57 16.13
CA GLU A 159 -6.64 -34.81 14.79
C GLU A 159 -6.90 -33.48 14.07
N LYS A 160 -6.42 -33.37 12.82
CA LYS A 160 -6.71 -32.22 11.96
C LYS A 160 -8.21 -32.18 11.65
N ILE A 161 -8.82 -31.01 11.76
CA ILE A 161 -10.22 -30.75 11.48
C ILE A 161 -10.36 -29.64 10.43
N MET A 162 -11.54 -29.52 9.82
CA MET A 162 -11.93 -28.27 9.16
C MET A 162 -12.03 -27.15 10.19
N PRO A 163 -11.81 -25.87 9.80
CA PRO A 163 -11.84 -24.76 10.73
C PRO A 163 -13.15 -24.75 11.52
N MET A 164 -13.05 -24.48 12.81
CA MET A 164 -14.17 -24.51 13.74
C MET A 164 -14.05 -23.37 14.74
N VAL A 165 -15.12 -22.60 14.95
CA VAL A 165 -15.18 -21.71 16.11
C VAL A 165 -15.42 -22.54 17.37
N CYS A 166 -14.72 -22.20 18.43
CA CYS A 166 -14.79 -22.86 19.73
C CYS A 166 -14.38 -21.91 20.85
N GLY A 167 -14.50 -22.35 22.09
CA GLY A 167 -14.12 -21.58 23.26
C GLY A 167 -14.79 -22.06 24.53
N GLU A 168 -14.63 -21.30 25.61
CA GLU A 168 -15.33 -21.50 26.88
C GLU A 168 -16.79 -21.00 26.80
N VAL A 169 -17.48 -21.40 25.74
CA VAL A 169 -18.81 -20.91 25.37
C VAL A 169 -19.80 -22.06 25.26
N SER A 170 -21.08 -21.71 25.11
CA SER A 170 -22.13 -22.69 24.78
C SER A 170 -21.73 -23.55 23.59
N GLY A 171 -21.97 -24.86 23.66
CA GLY A 171 -21.68 -25.79 22.58
C GLY A 171 -22.45 -25.55 21.27
N GLN A 172 -23.40 -24.61 21.25
CA GLN A 172 -24.05 -24.09 20.04
C GLN A 172 -23.15 -23.11 19.28
N LEU A 173 -22.29 -22.38 19.99
CA LEU A 173 -21.28 -21.49 19.39
C LEU A 173 -20.06 -22.26 18.87
N TRP A 174 -20.06 -23.59 19.00
CA TRP A 174 -19.07 -24.46 18.39
C TRP A 174 -19.43 -24.74 16.93
N VAL A 175 -19.20 -23.75 16.06
CA VAL A 175 -19.54 -23.78 14.64
C VAL A 175 -18.46 -24.55 13.89
N LYS A 176 -18.78 -25.79 13.48
CA LYS A 176 -17.88 -26.68 12.72
C LYS A 176 -17.91 -26.35 11.23
N ASN A 177 -16.83 -26.67 10.51
CA ASN A 177 -16.72 -26.41 9.08
C ASN A 177 -17.05 -24.94 8.78
N LEU A 178 -16.46 -24.04 9.58
CA LEU A 178 -16.66 -22.61 9.46
C LEU A 178 -16.35 -22.17 8.03
N ALA A 179 -17.29 -21.46 7.43
CA ALA A 179 -17.20 -20.98 6.06
C ALA A 179 -17.26 -19.46 5.98
N GLU A 180 -17.92 -18.81 6.95
CA GLU A 180 -18.08 -17.36 6.95
C GLU A 180 -18.13 -16.79 8.38
N ILE A 181 -17.52 -15.62 8.56
CA ILE A 181 -17.61 -14.75 9.72
C ILE A 181 -18.17 -13.41 9.21
N SER A 182 -19.26 -12.92 9.78
CA SER A 182 -19.89 -11.66 9.38
C SER A 182 -20.17 -10.78 10.58
N ALA A 183 -19.49 -9.64 10.64
CA ALA A 183 -19.71 -8.57 11.61
C ALA A 183 -20.79 -7.62 11.06
N SER A 184 -21.82 -7.38 11.86
CA SER A 184 -22.90 -6.42 11.56
C SER A 184 -22.42 -4.99 11.80
N LEU A 185 -21.43 -4.57 11.02
CA LEU A 185 -20.89 -3.22 10.99
C LEU A 185 -21.44 -2.52 9.75
N GLU A 186 -21.89 -1.28 9.91
CA GLU A 186 -22.36 -0.51 8.77
C GLU A 186 -21.15 -0.15 7.89
N ALA A 187 -21.28 -0.38 6.59
CA ALA A 187 -20.33 0.17 5.62
C ALA A 187 -20.26 1.69 5.79
N ILE A 188 -19.07 2.27 5.64
CA ILE A 188 -18.87 3.70 5.79
C ILE A 188 -19.81 4.45 4.83
N SER A 189 -20.79 5.17 5.39
CA SER A 189 -21.64 6.07 4.59
C SER A 189 -20.88 7.37 4.33
N LEU A 190 -20.42 7.54 3.09
CA LEU A 190 -19.72 8.76 2.67
C LEU A 190 -20.64 9.98 2.52
N GLU A 191 -21.97 9.83 2.67
CA GLU A 191 -22.88 10.99 2.71
C GLU A 191 -22.52 11.98 3.83
N ASN A 192 -21.85 11.52 4.89
CA ASN A 192 -21.36 12.35 5.99
C ASN A 192 -19.84 12.55 5.99
N ASN A 193 -19.13 12.08 4.96
CA ASN A 193 -17.69 12.23 4.88
C ASN A 193 -17.32 13.59 4.27
N ASP A 194 -16.38 14.29 4.91
CA ASP A 194 -15.84 15.57 4.43
C ASP A 194 -14.67 15.41 3.45
N PHE A 195 -14.45 14.20 2.95
CA PHE A 195 -13.46 13.92 1.93
C PHE A 195 -13.77 14.68 0.63
N GLU A 196 -12.76 15.39 0.14
CA GLU A 196 -12.76 16.05 -1.17
C GLU A 196 -11.64 15.50 -2.03
N LEU A 197 -11.98 15.09 -3.26
CA LEU A 197 -11.03 14.89 -4.35
C LEU A 197 -10.58 16.26 -4.86
N LEU A 198 -9.28 16.50 -4.91
CA LEU A 198 -8.70 17.76 -5.38
C LEU A 198 -8.22 17.63 -6.83
N LEU A 199 -8.49 18.62 -7.67
CA LEU A 199 -7.95 18.72 -9.02
C LEU A 199 -7.11 20.00 -9.13
N GLU A 200 -5.91 19.88 -9.68
CA GLU A 200 -5.03 21.00 -10.00
C GLU A 200 -4.59 20.92 -11.47
N ILE A 201 -5.16 21.79 -12.32
CA ILE A 201 -4.92 21.79 -13.77
C ILE A 201 -4.38 23.17 -14.15
N GLY A 202 -3.05 23.28 -14.21
CA GLY A 202 -2.36 24.56 -14.36
C GLY A 202 -2.71 25.52 -13.22
N SER A 203 -3.40 26.62 -13.53
CA SER A 203 -3.88 27.58 -12.50
C SER A 203 -5.32 27.34 -12.05
N LYS A 204 -6.01 26.34 -12.61
CA LYS A 204 -7.39 26.01 -12.26
C LYS A 204 -7.38 24.94 -11.19
N THR A 205 -8.27 25.05 -10.22
CA THR A 205 -8.43 24.08 -9.15
C THR A 205 -9.89 23.65 -9.04
N GLY A 206 -10.12 22.38 -8.73
CA GLY A 206 -11.42 21.81 -8.39
C GLY A 206 -11.35 21.06 -7.06
N ALA A 207 -12.47 20.99 -6.36
CA ALA A 207 -12.65 20.16 -5.18
C ALA A 207 -14.03 19.52 -5.30
N TYR A 208 -14.11 18.19 -5.16
CA TYR A 208 -15.34 17.44 -5.35
C TYR A 208 -15.56 16.50 -4.17
N LYS A 209 -16.75 16.56 -3.56
CA LYS A 209 -17.24 15.51 -2.69
C LYS A 209 -17.64 14.29 -3.52
N ILE A 210 -17.59 13.10 -2.92
CA ILE A 210 -18.01 11.87 -3.61
C ILE A 210 -19.48 11.93 -4.03
N SER A 211 -20.34 12.52 -3.21
CA SER A 211 -21.75 12.74 -3.57
C SER A 211 -21.91 13.67 -4.79
N GLU A 212 -21.05 14.67 -4.96
CA GLU A 212 -21.05 15.54 -6.14
C GLU A 212 -20.53 14.79 -7.38
N LEU A 213 -19.54 13.90 -7.21
CA LEU A 213 -19.03 13.06 -8.30
C LEU A 213 -20.10 12.09 -8.82
N GLU A 214 -20.90 11.49 -7.93
CA GLU A 214 -21.97 10.57 -8.31
C GLU A 214 -23.11 11.23 -9.12
N GLU A 215 -23.28 12.54 -8.98
CA GLU A 215 -24.29 13.30 -9.74
C GLU A 215 -23.84 13.69 -11.17
N LEU A 216 -22.57 13.43 -11.54
CA LEU A 216 -22.03 13.82 -12.85
C LEU A 216 -22.57 12.93 -13.98
N ASP A 217 -22.81 13.52 -15.16
CA ASP A 217 -23.36 12.84 -16.35
C ASP A 217 -22.50 11.66 -16.86
N TYR A 218 -21.24 11.60 -16.42
CA TYR A 218 -20.25 10.57 -16.77
C TYR A 218 -19.87 9.67 -15.57
N TYR A 219 -20.73 9.63 -14.55
CA TYR A 219 -20.77 8.52 -13.59
C TYR A 219 -21.19 7.23 -14.30
N ILE A 220 -20.45 6.15 -14.09
CA ILE A 220 -20.74 4.82 -14.64
C ILE A 220 -20.52 3.74 -13.59
N GLU A 221 -21.17 2.60 -13.83
CA GLU A 221 -20.99 1.36 -13.07
C GLU A 221 -20.76 0.22 -14.08
N ASP A 222 -19.60 -0.43 -13.99
CA ASP A 222 -19.23 -1.52 -14.91
C ASP A 222 -18.17 -2.43 -14.27
N LYS A 223 -17.89 -3.58 -14.90
CA LYS A 223 -16.93 -4.56 -14.41
C LYS A 223 -15.49 -4.18 -14.74
N GLY A 224 -14.57 -4.55 -13.87
CA GLY A 224 -13.14 -4.45 -14.13
C GLY A 224 -12.32 -5.34 -13.20
N ASN A 225 -11.16 -5.75 -13.67
CA ASN A 225 -10.23 -6.60 -12.95
C ASN A 225 -8.86 -5.92 -12.79
N TYR A 226 -8.15 -6.27 -11.74
CA TYR A 226 -6.70 -6.07 -11.70
C TYR A 226 -5.98 -7.30 -11.16
N THR A 227 -4.74 -7.47 -11.59
CA THR A 227 -3.84 -8.53 -11.11
C THR A 227 -2.68 -7.90 -10.33
N ASN A 228 -2.51 -8.27 -9.06
CA ASN A 228 -1.38 -7.78 -8.24
C ASN A 228 -0.07 -8.53 -8.58
N SER A 229 1.03 -8.13 -7.92
CA SER A 229 2.37 -8.72 -8.12
C SER A 229 2.44 -10.20 -7.72
N TYR A 230 1.59 -10.65 -6.80
CA TYR A 230 1.44 -12.04 -6.38
C TYR A 230 0.58 -12.89 -7.33
N ASN A 231 0.17 -12.33 -8.47
CA ASN A 231 -0.68 -12.98 -9.47
C ASN A 231 -2.10 -13.31 -8.95
N ASN A 232 -2.55 -12.60 -7.91
CA ASN A 232 -3.94 -12.60 -7.48
C ASN A 232 -4.74 -11.67 -8.40
N THR A 233 -5.85 -12.16 -8.93
CA THR A 233 -6.77 -11.37 -9.75
C THR A 233 -8.03 -11.08 -8.97
N PHE A 234 -8.38 -9.81 -8.90
CA PHE A 234 -9.57 -9.34 -8.23
C PHE A 234 -10.56 -8.82 -9.28
N GLU A 235 -11.82 -9.27 -9.20
CA GLU A 235 -12.93 -8.87 -10.09
C GLU A 235 -14.01 -8.20 -9.25
N PHE A 236 -14.43 -6.99 -9.63
CA PHE A 236 -15.54 -6.30 -8.98
C PHE A 236 -16.40 -5.55 -10.00
N THR A 237 -17.60 -5.20 -9.57
CA THR A 237 -18.40 -4.14 -10.19
C THR A 237 -18.00 -2.82 -9.57
N TRP A 238 -17.35 -1.96 -10.34
CA TRP A 238 -16.88 -0.66 -9.87
C TRP A 238 -17.82 0.44 -10.29
N ALA A 239 -18.06 1.41 -9.42
CA ALA A 239 -18.81 2.62 -9.77
C ALA A 239 -18.01 3.89 -9.45
N GLY A 240 -18.04 4.83 -10.39
CA GLY A 240 -17.22 6.03 -10.34
C GLY A 240 -17.37 6.94 -11.55
N VAL A 241 -16.53 7.95 -11.63
CA VAL A 241 -16.56 8.92 -12.74
C VAL A 241 -15.42 8.69 -13.72
N LYS A 242 -15.70 8.85 -15.01
CA LYS A 242 -14.66 8.81 -16.05
C LYS A 242 -13.64 9.92 -15.84
N ILE A 243 -12.38 9.54 -15.63
CA ILE A 243 -11.30 10.51 -15.31
C ILE A 243 -11.06 11.47 -16.48
N VAL A 244 -11.14 10.98 -17.72
CA VAL A 244 -10.92 11.79 -18.92
C VAL A 244 -12.00 12.86 -19.06
N ASP A 245 -13.26 12.53 -18.80
CA ASP A 245 -14.38 13.48 -18.87
C ASP A 245 -14.27 14.55 -17.78
N LEU A 246 -13.92 14.15 -16.55
CA LEU A 246 -13.66 15.07 -15.43
C LEU A 246 -12.53 16.06 -15.76
N ILE A 247 -11.43 15.58 -16.34
CA ILE A 247 -10.32 16.43 -16.78
C ILE A 247 -10.76 17.40 -17.88
N ASN A 248 -11.56 16.90 -18.83
CA ASN A 248 -12.05 17.66 -19.98
C ASN A 248 -12.99 18.83 -19.61
N GLU A 249 -13.52 18.88 -18.39
CA GLU A 249 -14.21 20.06 -17.86
C GLU A 249 -13.28 21.29 -17.74
N TYR A 250 -11.99 21.05 -17.48
CA TYR A 250 -11.00 22.11 -17.23
C TYR A 250 -10.07 22.33 -18.41
N THR A 251 -9.64 21.26 -19.07
CA THR A 251 -8.73 21.31 -20.23
C THR A 251 -8.89 20.08 -21.09
N ARG A 252 -8.63 20.19 -22.39
CA ARG A 252 -8.62 19.03 -23.27
C ARG A 252 -7.40 18.16 -22.97
N LEU A 253 -7.62 16.94 -22.50
CA LEU A 253 -6.56 15.95 -22.33
C LEU A 253 -5.97 15.57 -23.70
N THR A 254 -4.64 15.56 -23.79
CA THR A 254 -3.90 15.12 -24.98
C THR A 254 -2.92 14.02 -24.62
N LYS A 255 -2.54 13.19 -25.60
CA LYS A 255 -1.64 12.05 -25.40
C LYS A 255 -0.31 12.40 -24.69
N ASP A 256 0.21 13.58 -24.98
CA ASP A 256 1.53 14.01 -24.51
C ASP A 256 1.51 14.60 -23.08
N MET A 257 0.33 14.79 -22.47
CA MET A 257 0.23 15.37 -21.12
C MET A 257 0.66 14.38 -20.04
N SER A 258 1.25 14.90 -18.97
CA SER A 258 1.55 14.15 -17.75
C SER A 258 0.52 14.44 -16.66
N ILE A 259 0.00 13.38 -16.04
CA ILE A 259 -1.03 13.41 -15.00
C ILE A 259 -0.45 12.75 -13.76
N THR A 260 -0.21 13.52 -12.71
CA THR A 260 0.17 12.98 -11.40
C THR A 260 -1.08 12.72 -10.58
N ILE A 261 -1.24 11.52 -10.04
CA ILE A 261 -2.26 11.19 -9.06
C ILE A 261 -1.55 10.99 -7.71
N GLU A 262 -1.93 11.80 -6.72
CA GLU A 262 -1.42 11.73 -5.35
C GLU A 262 -2.47 11.11 -4.43
N ALA A 263 -2.03 10.18 -3.60
CA ALA A 263 -2.79 9.49 -2.58
C ALA A 263 -2.88 10.29 -1.26
N MET A 264 -3.72 9.84 -0.34
CA MET A 264 -3.93 10.47 0.98
C MET A 264 -2.69 10.44 1.88
N ASP A 265 -1.88 9.38 1.77
CA ASP A 265 -0.56 9.23 2.43
C ASP A 265 0.56 9.98 1.67
N GLY A 266 0.22 10.55 0.51
CA GLY A 266 1.09 11.27 -0.41
C GLY A 266 1.92 10.38 -1.35
N TYR A 267 1.70 9.06 -1.36
CA TYR A 267 2.14 8.22 -2.48
C TYR A 267 1.68 8.86 -3.79
N ALA A 268 2.48 8.80 -4.86
CA ALA A 268 2.14 9.46 -6.11
C ALA A 268 2.53 8.62 -7.30
N MET A 269 1.76 8.73 -8.38
CA MET A 269 2.04 8.09 -9.66
C MET A 269 1.82 9.03 -10.81
N ASN A 270 2.64 8.91 -11.85
CA ASN A 270 2.49 9.65 -13.10
C ASN A 270 1.90 8.76 -14.18
N TYR A 271 0.88 9.28 -14.87
CA TYR A 271 0.20 8.65 -15.99
C TYR A 271 0.40 9.51 -17.23
N SER A 272 0.52 8.87 -18.38
CA SER A 272 0.48 9.59 -19.65
C SER A 272 -0.97 9.85 -20.07
N GLY A 273 -1.18 10.94 -20.80
CA GLY A 273 -2.47 11.20 -21.43
C GLY A 273 -2.83 10.10 -22.41
N GLU A 274 -1.86 9.48 -23.09
CA GLU A 274 -2.10 8.32 -23.96
C GLU A 274 -2.70 7.14 -23.21
N GLN A 275 -2.15 6.81 -22.03
CA GLN A 275 -2.65 5.72 -21.19
C GLN A 275 -4.08 5.96 -20.71
N LEU A 276 -4.40 7.17 -20.24
CA LEU A 276 -5.76 7.49 -19.78
C LEU A 276 -6.76 7.63 -20.93
N LEU A 277 -6.31 8.02 -22.12
CA LEU A 277 -7.14 8.09 -23.33
C LEU A 277 -7.34 6.72 -24.01
N ASP A 278 -6.59 5.69 -23.61
CA ASP A 278 -6.75 4.35 -24.17
C ASP A 278 -8.04 3.71 -23.67
N ASN A 279 -9.04 3.70 -24.55
CA ASN A 279 -10.35 3.12 -24.30
C ASN A 279 -10.63 1.85 -25.10
N ALA A 280 -9.59 1.12 -25.52
CA ALA A 280 -9.72 -0.06 -26.37
C ALA A 280 -10.57 -1.19 -25.74
N ASP A 281 -10.47 -1.37 -24.43
CA ASP A 281 -11.11 -2.44 -23.64
C ASP A 281 -11.96 -1.91 -22.47
N GLY A 282 -12.07 -0.59 -22.30
CA GLY A 282 -12.83 0.02 -21.22
C GLY A 282 -12.45 1.48 -20.98
N ASP A 283 -13.15 2.15 -20.08
CA ASP A 283 -12.84 3.50 -19.64
C ASP A 283 -12.08 3.47 -18.30
N TRP A 284 -11.12 4.38 -18.14
CA TRP A 284 -10.55 4.66 -16.83
C TRP A 284 -11.51 5.50 -15.99
N ILE A 285 -11.82 5.02 -14.79
CA ILE A 285 -12.66 5.73 -13.82
C ILE A 285 -11.93 5.96 -12.50
N LEU A 286 -12.32 7.02 -11.81
CA LEU A 286 -12.10 7.21 -10.40
C LEU A 286 -13.26 6.53 -9.66
N ALA A 287 -13.08 5.26 -9.31
CA ALA A 287 -14.06 4.48 -8.58
C ALA A 287 -14.11 4.91 -7.12
N PHE A 288 -15.31 5.00 -6.59
CA PHE A 288 -15.60 5.24 -5.16
C PHE A 288 -16.69 4.30 -4.63
N LYS A 289 -17.13 3.35 -5.45
CA LYS A 289 -17.94 2.19 -5.04
C LYS A 289 -17.37 0.89 -5.59
N GLU A 290 -17.44 -0.14 -4.78
CA GLU A 290 -17.09 -1.53 -5.07
C GLU A 290 -18.32 -2.40 -4.75
N ASP A 291 -18.82 -3.16 -5.72
CA ASP A 291 -20.02 -4.00 -5.63
C ASP A 291 -21.24 -3.31 -5.00
N GLY A 292 -21.41 -2.03 -5.33
CA GLY A 292 -22.53 -1.18 -4.90
C GLY A 292 -22.35 -0.52 -3.53
N ALA A 293 -21.32 -0.87 -2.77
CA ALA A 293 -20.95 -0.23 -1.50
C ALA A 293 -19.91 0.88 -1.71
N TYR A 294 -19.94 1.94 -0.92
CA TYR A 294 -18.88 2.96 -0.94
C TYR A 294 -17.56 2.38 -0.44
N MET A 295 -16.46 2.81 -1.07
CA MET A 295 -15.12 2.39 -0.64
C MET A 295 -14.77 2.99 0.74
N PRO A 296 -14.12 2.24 1.63
CA PRO A 296 -13.70 2.70 2.96
C PRO A 296 -12.45 3.60 2.94
N GLU A 297 -12.01 4.10 4.09
CA GLU A 297 -10.82 4.99 4.20
C GLU A 297 -9.50 4.29 3.81
N ASP A 298 -9.41 2.99 4.06
CA ASP A 298 -8.32 2.13 3.64
C ASP A 298 -8.94 0.93 2.89
N PRO A 299 -8.60 0.67 1.61
CA PRO A 299 -7.51 1.26 0.80
C PRO A 299 -7.84 2.61 0.15
N GLY A 300 -8.84 3.36 0.65
CA GLY A 300 -9.13 4.72 0.21
C GLY A 300 -10.48 4.91 -0.44
N TYR A 301 -11.08 6.08 -0.21
CA TYR A 301 -12.40 6.42 -0.74
C TYR A 301 -12.46 6.51 -2.27
N ILE A 302 -11.32 6.67 -2.93
CA ILE A 302 -11.22 6.73 -4.40
C ILE A 302 -10.03 5.91 -4.90
N ARG A 303 -10.25 5.15 -5.97
CA ARG A 303 -9.23 4.36 -6.68
C ARG A 303 -9.32 4.54 -8.19
N LEU A 304 -8.18 4.57 -8.88
CA LEU A 304 -8.13 4.52 -10.33
C LEU A 304 -8.27 3.06 -10.83
N VAL A 305 -9.32 2.79 -11.60
CA VAL A 305 -9.59 1.46 -12.18
C VAL A 305 -10.03 1.57 -13.64
N LYS A 306 -9.75 0.53 -14.44
CA LYS A 306 -10.28 0.42 -15.80
C LYS A 306 -11.50 -0.48 -15.78
N VAL A 307 -12.60 -0.05 -16.40
CA VAL A 307 -13.88 -0.76 -16.39
C VAL A 307 -14.49 -0.80 -17.78
N GLY A 308 -15.24 -1.85 -18.09
CA GLY A 308 -15.91 -1.97 -19.38
C GLY A 308 -16.60 -3.31 -19.59
N PRO A 309 -17.40 -3.44 -20.66
CA PRO A 309 -18.21 -4.62 -20.91
C PRO A 309 -17.39 -5.89 -21.17
N GLU A 310 -16.12 -5.74 -21.56
CA GLU A 310 -15.19 -6.85 -21.78
C GLU A 310 -14.42 -7.25 -20.51
N ASN A 311 -14.76 -6.66 -19.36
CA ASN A 311 -14.13 -6.90 -18.06
C ASN A 311 -12.59 -6.76 -18.11
N PRO A 312 -12.07 -5.55 -18.43
CA PRO A 312 -10.65 -5.33 -18.66
C PRO A 312 -9.81 -5.73 -17.45
N ASN A 313 -8.60 -6.25 -17.69
CA ASN A 313 -7.65 -6.60 -16.63
C ASN A 313 -6.35 -5.81 -16.80
N PHE A 314 -5.92 -5.13 -15.74
CA PHE A 314 -4.68 -4.36 -15.71
C PHE A 314 -3.79 -4.76 -14.52
N THR A 315 -2.52 -4.34 -14.53
CA THR A 315 -1.58 -4.62 -13.44
C THR A 315 -1.88 -3.71 -12.24
N GLY A 316 -1.86 -4.28 -11.03
CA GLY A 316 -2.23 -3.59 -9.79
C GLY A 316 -1.40 -2.34 -9.51
N HIS A 317 -0.12 -2.33 -9.89
CA HIS A 317 0.75 -1.16 -9.70
C HIS A 317 0.28 0.07 -10.48
N VAL A 318 -0.53 -0.09 -11.54
CA VAL A 318 -1.11 1.05 -12.29
C VAL A 318 -2.33 1.63 -11.57
N SER A 319 -2.89 0.92 -10.59
CA SER A 319 -4.08 1.36 -9.84
C SER A 319 -3.69 2.31 -8.70
N ALA A 320 -3.70 3.62 -8.93
CA ALA A 320 -3.57 4.58 -7.84
C ALA A 320 -4.72 4.40 -6.84
N ARG A 321 -4.37 4.18 -5.57
CA ARG A 321 -5.28 4.02 -4.43
C ARG A 321 -5.30 5.27 -3.57
N MET A 322 -6.25 5.35 -2.63
CA MET A 322 -6.41 6.50 -1.73
C MET A 322 -6.35 7.84 -2.46
N VAL A 323 -6.89 7.92 -3.67
CA VAL A 323 -6.66 9.06 -4.57
C VAL A 323 -7.20 10.33 -3.96
N LYS A 324 -6.30 11.23 -3.57
CA LYS A 324 -6.64 12.50 -2.93
C LYS A 324 -6.60 13.66 -3.91
N LYS A 325 -5.62 13.68 -4.80
CA LYS A 325 -5.38 14.80 -5.71
C LYS A 325 -4.95 14.33 -7.09
N ILE A 326 -5.44 15.02 -8.11
CA ILE A 326 -5.01 14.86 -9.50
C ILE A 326 -4.39 16.17 -9.97
N ILE A 327 -3.13 16.11 -10.40
CA ILE A 327 -2.36 17.25 -10.88
C ILE A 327 -2.05 17.02 -12.35
N ILE A 328 -2.42 17.98 -13.20
CA ILE A 328 -2.03 17.97 -14.61
C ILE A 328 -1.07 19.11 -14.86
N LYS A 329 0.14 18.72 -15.27
CA LYS A 329 1.16 19.66 -15.70
C LYS A 329 1.06 19.82 -17.23
N ASP A 330 1.13 21.06 -17.71
CA ASP A 330 1.29 21.36 -19.15
C ASP A 330 2.75 21.11 -19.57
N THR A 331 3.21 19.90 -19.27
CA THR A 331 4.55 19.40 -19.55
C THR A 331 4.41 18.03 -20.18
N GLU A 332 5.29 17.74 -21.12
CA GLU A 332 5.34 16.45 -21.80
C GLU A 332 5.60 15.33 -20.79
N PHE A 333 4.82 14.25 -20.86
CA PHE A 333 5.11 13.01 -20.13
C PHE A 333 6.42 12.43 -20.65
N LYS A 334 7.38 12.23 -19.74
CA LYS A 334 8.69 11.68 -20.07
C LYS A 334 8.78 10.25 -19.57
N ASP A 335 8.61 9.32 -20.50
CA ASP A 335 8.79 7.90 -20.23
C ASP A 335 10.28 7.52 -20.21
N PHE A 336 10.61 6.46 -19.47
CA PHE A 336 11.94 5.88 -19.45
C PHE A 336 11.92 4.46 -18.89
N ASP A 337 12.97 3.71 -19.24
CA ASP A 337 13.22 2.37 -18.73
C ASP A 337 14.54 2.32 -17.97
N LEU A 338 14.62 1.47 -16.95
CA LEU A 338 15.86 1.02 -16.33
C LEU A 338 16.11 -0.44 -16.69
N GLU A 339 17.23 -0.69 -17.37
CA GLU A 339 17.67 -2.05 -17.67
C GLU A 339 18.49 -2.61 -16.50
N ILE A 340 18.07 -3.73 -15.91
CA ILE A 340 18.84 -4.46 -14.91
C ILE A 340 19.30 -5.78 -15.50
N ILE A 341 20.61 -5.95 -15.62
CA ILE A 341 21.25 -7.15 -16.17
C ILE A 341 21.84 -7.96 -15.02
N SER A 342 21.42 -9.22 -14.88
CA SER A 342 21.96 -10.16 -13.90
C SER A 342 22.36 -11.48 -14.57
N THR A 343 22.95 -12.38 -13.79
CA THR A 343 23.23 -13.75 -14.24
C THR A 343 21.96 -14.53 -14.60
N ALA A 344 20.81 -14.17 -14.02
CA ALA A 344 19.51 -14.78 -14.32
C ALA A 344 18.86 -14.26 -15.61
N GLY A 345 19.29 -13.10 -16.11
CA GLY A 345 18.78 -12.47 -17.32
C GLY A 345 18.72 -10.95 -17.24
N THR A 346 18.11 -10.36 -18.26
CA THR A 346 17.82 -8.92 -18.34
C THR A 346 16.37 -8.66 -17.96
N GLU A 347 16.17 -7.72 -17.06
CA GLU A 347 14.87 -7.18 -16.71
C GLU A 347 14.81 -5.70 -17.09
N VAL A 348 13.63 -5.25 -17.50
CA VAL A 348 13.36 -3.85 -17.83
C VAL A 348 12.28 -3.38 -16.88
N MET A 349 12.63 -2.45 -16.00
CA MET A 349 11.66 -1.75 -15.16
C MET A 349 11.23 -0.47 -15.85
N ASP A 350 9.92 -0.32 -16.04
CA ASP A 350 9.33 0.91 -16.54
C ASP A 350 9.32 2.01 -15.45
N ALA A 351 9.09 3.26 -15.90
CA ALA A 351 9.05 4.43 -15.03
C ALA A 351 8.00 4.35 -13.91
N GLN A 352 6.83 3.74 -14.14
CA GLN A 352 5.77 3.64 -13.13
C GLN A 352 6.13 2.62 -12.04
N THR A 353 6.69 1.48 -12.43
CA THR A 353 7.20 0.46 -11.49
C THR A 353 8.28 1.05 -10.57
N LEU A 354 9.25 1.79 -11.14
CA LEU A 354 10.27 2.49 -10.34
C LEU A 354 9.69 3.59 -9.46
N MET A 355 8.77 4.39 -10.00
CA MET A 355 8.12 5.46 -9.25
C MET A 355 7.39 4.91 -8.03
N SER A 356 6.64 3.82 -8.19
CA SER A 356 5.95 3.13 -7.10
C SER A 356 6.91 2.82 -5.94
N GLY A 357 8.05 2.21 -6.25
CA GLY A 357 9.06 1.91 -5.26
C GLY A 357 9.66 3.17 -4.58
N VAL A 358 9.95 4.22 -5.36
CA VAL A 358 10.51 5.48 -4.84
C VAL A 358 9.51 6.24 -3.97
N THR A 359 8.24 6.31 -4.35
CA THR A 359 7.21 7.04 -3.59
C THR A 359 6.68 6.25 -2.40
N ASN A 360 6.92 4.94 -2.35
CA ASN A 360 6.74 4.14 -1.15
C ASN A 360 7.87 4.37 -0.14
N SER A 361 9.13 4.21 -0.58
CA SER A 361 10.31 4.37 0.29
C SER A 361 10.51 5.82 0.76
N ARG A 362 10.37 6.79 -0.14
CA ARG A 362 10.53 8.23 0.10
C ARG A 362 11.84 8.59 0.81
N THR A 363 12.89 7.79 0.63
CA THR A 363 14.18 8.04 1.26
C THR A 363 14.76 9.33 0.69
N ILE A 364 15.03 10.29 1.59
CA ILE A 364 15.65 11.58 1.25
C ILE A 364 17.08 11.58 1.76
N VAL A 365 18.02 11.88 0.86
CA VAL A 365 19.44 12.08 1.20
C VAL A 365 19.91 13.49 0.85
N GLU A 366 20.78 14.08 1.67
CA GLU A 366 21.37 15.39 1.41
C GLU A 366 22.75 15.29 0.75
N MET A 367 22.80 15.30 -0.58
CA MET A 367 24.07 15.21 -1.30
C MET A 367 24.78 16.55 -1.42
N TRP A 368 26.08 16.61 -1.12
CA TRP A 368 26.89 17.82 -1.28
C TRP A 368 27.11 18.18 -2.76
N ASN A 369 26.48 19.27 -3.23
CA ASN A 369 26.70 19.78 -4.57
C ASN A 369 27.95 20.67 -4.62
N LYS A 370 29.07 20.12 -5.10
CA LYS A 370 30.36 20.84 -5.20
C LYS A 370 30.30 22.11 -6.06
N LYS A 371 29.46 22.14 -7.10
CA LYS A 371 29.37 23.29 -8.02
C LYS A 371 28.62 24.47 -7.40
N LYS A 372 27.50 24.18 -6.72
CA LYS A 372 26.65 25.19 -6.05
C LYS A 372 27.09 25.45 -4.60
N THR A 373 28.09 24.71 -4.08
CA THR A 373 28.59 24.79 -2.69
C THR A 373 27.46 24.76 -1.65
N LYS A 374 26.49 23.87 -1.87
CA LYS A 374 25.33 23.69 -1.00
C LYS A 374 24.89 22.24 -1.03
N LEU A 375 24.12 21.85 -0.02
CA LEU A 375 23.39 20.59 -0.05
C LEU A 375 22.27 20.67 -1.08
N LYS A 376 22.10 19.57 -1.83
CA LYS A 376 20.96 19.36 -2.69
C LYS A 376 20.28 18.07 -2.21
N PRO A 377 19.04 18.16 -1.71
CA PRO A 377 18.31 16.99 -1.29
C PRO A 377 17.74 16.25 -2.51
N TYR A 378 17.77 14.93 -2.46
CA TYR A 378 17.23 14.02 -3.47
C TYR A 378 16.31 13.02 -2.81
N MET A 379 15.23 12.61 -3.48
CA MET A 379 14.30 11.59 -3.03
C MET A 379 14.34 10.39 -3.99
N GLY A 380 14.41 9.19 -3.44
CA GLY A 380 14.65 7.96 -4.18
C GLY A 380 14.40 6.70 -3.36
N MET A 381 14.89 5.59 -3.88
CA MET A 381 14.92 4.30 -3.20
C MET A 381 16.38 3.91 -2.91
N PRO A 382 16.70 3.35 -1.73
CA PRO A 382 17.99 2.73 -1.47
C PRO A 382 18.35 1.70 -2.54
N ILE A 383 19.59 1.76 -3.05
CA ILE A 383 19.99 0.88 -4.17
C ILE A 383 19.88 -0.60 -3.79
N TYR A 384 20.13 -0.96 -2.53
CA TYR A 384 20.04 -2.36 -2.11
C TYR A 384 18.61 -2.89 -2.13
N MET A 385 17.60 -2.06 -1.79
CA MET A 385 16.19 -2.47 -1.86
C MET A 385 15.77 -2.74 -3.30
N LEU A 386 16.22 -1.91 -4.25
CA LEU A 386 15.96 -2.14 -5.67
C LEU A 386 16.50 -3.51 -6.14
N LEU A 387 17.59 -3.96 -5.54
CA LEU A 387 18.35 -5.13 -5.95
C LEU A 387 18.09 -6.37 -5.07
N GLU A 388 17.19 -6.29 -4.09
CA GLU A 388 17.00 -7.31 -3.05
C GLU A 388 16.59 -8.69 -3.59
N ARG A 389 15.87 -8.71 -4.71
CA ARG A 389 15.40 -9.94 -5.37
C ARG A 389 16.44 -10.64 -6.23
N TYR A 390 17.59 -10.00 -6.46
CA TYR A 390 18.70 -10.62 -7.18
C TYR A 390 19.66 -11.25 -6.18
N SER A 391 20.20 -12.42 -6.53
CA SER A 391 21.23 -13.11 -5.74
C SER A 391 22.53 -13.22 -6.53
N ASP A 392 23.59 -13.63 -5.83
CA ASP A 392 24.85 -14.07 -6.44
C ASP A 392 25.56 -13.01 -7.31
N TYR A 393 25.65 -11.77 -6.82
CA TYR A 393 26.46 -10.70 -7.40
C TYR A 393 27.39 -10.08 -6.36
N GLU A 394 28.61 -9.74 -6.77
CA GLU A 394 29.61 -9.06 -5.92
C GLU A 394 29.77 -7.59 -6.34
N THR A 395 29.46 -7.27 -7.60
CA THR A 395 29.65 -5.94 -8.18
C THR A 395 28.35 -5.40 -8.77
N VAL A 396 28.03 -4.15 -8.42
CA VAL A 396 26.93 -3.37 -9.01
C VAL A 396 27.52 -2.30 -9.91
N THR A 397 27.38 -2.45 -11.22
CA THR A 397 27.80 -1.45 -12.21
C THR A 397 26.62 -0.59 -12.63
N ILE A 398 26.71 0.72 -12.41
CA ILE A 398 25.64 1.69 -12.73
C ILE A 398 26.12 2.53 -13.91
N GLU A 399 25.33 2.56 -14.99
CA GLU A 399 25.68 3.19 -16.26
C GLU A 399 24.66 4.28 -16.65
N ALA A 400 25.20 5.42 -17.05
CA ALA A 400 24.48 6.56 -17.60
C ALA A 400 24.26 6.42 -19.12
N ALA A 401 23.28 7.16 -19.64
CA ALA A 401 22.97 7.21 -21.08
C ALA A 401 24.15 7.62 -21.98
N ASP A 402 25.15 8.34 -21.44
CA ASP A 402 26.36 8.74 -22.18
C ASP A 402 27.49 7.70 -22.13
N GLY A 403 27.24 6.53 -21.51
CA GLY A 403 28.19 5.45 -21.31
C GLY A 403 29.15 5.66 -20.13
N PHE A 404 29.01 6.73 -19.35
CA PHE A 404 29.72 6.87 -18.09
C PHE A 404 29.19 5.84 -17.08
N SER A 405 30.10 5.08 -16.46
CA SER A 405 29.73 4.10 -15.44
C SER A 405 30.62 4.14 -14.22
N ILE A 406 30.07 3.63 -13.11
CA ILE A 406 30.80 3.28 -11.89
C ILE A 406 30.50 1.83 -11.52
N SER A 407 31.41 1.19 -10.81
CA SER A 407 31.21 -0.14 -10.24
C SER A 407 31.40 -0.04 -8.73
N LEU A 408 30.41 -0.52 -7.99
CA LEU A 408 30.36 -0.50 -6.52
C LEU A 408 30.37 -1.94 -6.00
N ASN A 409 30.94 -2.14 -4.82
CA ASN A 409 30.89 -3.44 -4.16
C ASN A 409 29.49 -3.65 -3.55
N ALA A 410 28.85 -4.79 -3.83
CA ALA A 410 27.51 -5.11 -3.34
C ALA A 410 27.42 -5.07 -1.80
N VAL A 411 28.47 -5.52 -1.11
CA VAL A 411 28.53 -5.55 0.37
C VAL A 411 28.54 -4.14 0.98
N GLU A 412 29.00 -3.12 0.24
CA GLU A 412 28.97 -1.73 0.72
C GLU A 412 27.60 -1.06 0.51
N LEU A 413 26.74 -1.67 -0.31
CA LEU A 413 25.37 -1.22 -0.57
C LEU A 413 24.36 -1.94 0.33
N GLU A 414 24.59 -3.19 0.68
CA GLU A 414 23.67 -4.00 1.48
C GLU A 414 23.28 -3.31 2.80
N GLY A 415 21.97 -3.06 2.97
CA GLY A 415 21.43 -2.35 4.15
C GLY A 415 21.81 -0.87 4.25
N ASN A 416 22.34 -0.28 3.19
CA ASN A 416 22.79 1.11 3.17
C ASN A 416 21.69 2.05 2.64
N ASP A 417 20.90 2.62 3.55
CA ASP A 417 19.84 3.59 3.24
C ASP A 417 20.37 4.95 2.74
N ASP A 418 21.64 5.25 2.99
CA ASP A 418 22.24 6.54 2.64
C ASP A 418 22.65 6.62 1.17
N VAL A 419 22.53 5.54 0.39
CA VAL A 419 22.89 5.49 -1.04
C VAL A 419 21.67 5.08 -1.86
N ILE A 420 21.14 6.05 -2.60
CA ILE A 420 19.87 5.91 -3.31
C ILE A 420 20.03 6.03 -4.83
N ILE A 421 19.11 5.40 -5.55
CA ILE A 421 18.74 5.82 -6.90
C ILE A 421 17.59 6.83 -6.78
N ALA A 422 17.86 8.08 -7.12
CA ALA A 422 16.93 9.19 -6.97
C ALA A 422 16.17 9.45 -8.27
N MET A 423 14.85 9.65 -8.14
CA MET A 423 13.94 10.00 -9.24
C MET A 423 13.38 11.44 -9.08
N PHE A 424 13.47 12.02 -7.88
CA PHE A 424 12.97 13.37 -7.59
C PHE A 424 13.99 14.19 -6.79
N ASN A 425 13.79 15.51 -6.73
CA ASN A 425 14.41 16.33 -5.70
C ASN A 425 13.74 16.02 -4.34
N GLY A 426 14.41 16.37 -3.24
CA GLY A 426 13.90 16.06 -1.89
C GLY A 426 12.57 16.74 -1.50
N ASP A 427 12.07 17.68 -2.30
CA ASP A 427 10.74 18.27 -2.14
C ASP A 427 9.66 17.59 -3.02
N GLY A 428 10.00 16.46 -3.65
CA GLY A 428 9.12 15.73 -4.57
C GLY A 428 9.05 16.32 -5.98
N SER A 429 9.72 17.45 -6.25
CA SER A 429 9.73 18.03 -7.60
C SER A 429 10.61 17.21 -8.56
N GLU A 430 10.29 17.29 -9.85
CA GLU A 430 11.02 16.60 -10.91
C GLU A 430 12.50 17.00 -10.98
N LEU A 431 13.34 16.05 -11.37
CA LEU A 431 14.76 16.31 -11.62
C LEU A 431 14.95 17.30 -12.78
N GLU A 432 16.06 18.05 -12.72
CA GLU A 432 16.51 18.89 -13.83
C GLU A 432 16.79 18.01 -15.08
N GLU A 433 16.64 18.54 -16.30
CA GLU A 433 16.78 17.77 -17.56
C GLU A 433 18.14 17.06 -17.70
N ASN A 434 19.19 17.63 -17.12
CA ASN A 434 20.54 17.05 -17.10
C ASN A 434 20.78 16.03 -15.97
N GLU A 435 19.73 15.67 -15.23
CA GLU A 435 19.72 14.71 -14.13
C GLU A 435 18.68 13.61 -14.35
N PHE A 436 17.58 13.91 -15.05
CA PHE A 436 16.54 12.98 -15.47
C PHE A 436 17.07 11.80 -16.33
N PRO A 437 16.57 10.56 -16.21
CA PRO A 437 15.47 10.15 -15.33
C PRO A 437 15.90 9.81 -13.91
N LEU A 438 17.15 9.39 -13.72
CA LEU A 438 17.63 8.83 -12.47
C LEU A 438 19.04 9.34 -12.13
N VAL A 439 19.29 9.56 -10.83
CA VAL A 439 20.57 10.02 -10.30
C VAL A 439 21.03 9.13 -9.15
N VAL A 440 22.29 8.70 -9.16
CA VAL A 440 22.92 8.14 -7.95
C VAL A 440 23.24 9.29 -6.99
N ALA A 441 22.60 9.28 -5.83
CA ALA A 441 22.77 10.25 -4.77
C ALA A 441 23.11 9.54 -3.46
N TRP A 442 23.82 10.24 -2.58
CA TRP A 442 24.13 9.73 -1.25
C TRP A 442 24.15 10.84 -0.21
N ASP A 443 23.94 10.48 1.05
CA ASP A 443 23.97 11.44 2.14
C ASP A 443 25.41 11.93 2.41
N LYS A 444 25.57 13.24 2.63
CA LYS A 444 26.88 13.83 2.95
C LYS A 444 27.50 13.27 4.24
N ASP A 445 26.67 12.80 5.17
CA ASP A 445 27.06 12.36 6.50
C ASP A 445 27.07 10.82 6.62
N THR A 446 26.95 10.10 5.51
CA THR A 446 26.91 8.64 5.51
C THR A 446 28.10 8.01 6.24
N GLU A 447 27.81 7.02 7.10
CA GLU A 447 28.84 6.28 7.84
C GLU A 447 29.59 5.30 6.93
N LEU A 448 28.92 4.82 5.87
CA LEU A 448 29.46 3.87 4.90
C LEU A 448 29.32 4.43 3.48
N LEU A 449 30.35 5.14 3.02
CA LEU A 449 30.42 5.61 1.64
C LEU A 449 31.08 4.54 0.74
N PRO A 450 30.37 3.95 -0.24
CA PRO A 450 30.93 2.92 -1.11
C PRO A 450 32.18 3.40 -1.85
N ALA A 451 33.18 2.54 -1.94
CA ALA A 451 34.43 2.87 -2.59
C ALA A 451 34.21 3.16 -4.08
N GLY A 452 34.70 4.31 -4.54
CA GLY A 452 34.61 4.69 -5.95
C GLY A 452 33.27 5.33 -6.37
N ILE A 453 32.34 5.52 -5.44
CA ILE A 453 31.07 6.20 -5.72
C ILE A 453 31.28 7.60 -6.31
N LYS A 454 30.48 7.89 -7.34
CA LYS A 454 30.41 9.19 -7.99
C LYS A 454 28.94 9.46 -8.30
N ASN A 455 28.62 10.75 -8.47
CA ASN A 455 27.32 11.14 -8.95
C ASN A 455 27.18 10.72 -10.42
N VAL A 456 26.39 9.67 -10.66
CA VAL A 456 25.94 9.24 -11.98
C VAL A 456 24.58 9.89 -12.22
N ARG A 457 24.40 10.49 -13.39
CA ARG A 457 23.15 11.16 -13.80
C ARG A 457 22.65 10.48 -15.06
N ASN A 458 21.37 10.65 -15.37
CA ASN A 458 20.78 10.03 -16.55
C ASN A 458 21.03 8.50 -16.54
N VAL A 459 20.90 7.86 -15.37
CA VAL A 459 21.11 6.41 -15.23
C VAL A 459 20.07 5.68 -16.07
N THR A 460 20.52 4.71 -16.86
CA THR A 460 19.66 3.89 -17.74
C THR A 460 19.88 2.40 -17.57
N LYS A 461 20.96 2.00 -16.89
CA LYS A 461 21.34 0.59 -16.76
C LYS A 461 22.05 0.29 -15.46
N ILE A 462 21.75 -0.88 -14.90
CA ILE A 462 22.49 -1.52 -13.80
C ILE A 462 22.89 -2.93 -14.26
N SER A 463 24.15 -3.29 -14.09
CA SER A 463 24.66 -4.65 -14.34
C SER A 463 25.18 -5.25 -13.04
N LEU A 464 24.75 -6.47 -12.75
CA LEU A 464 25.10 -7.27 -11.58
C LEU A 464 26.07 -8.38 -12.01
N GLU A 465 27.30 -8.33 -11.50
CA GLU A 465 28.39 -9.25 -11.83
C GLU A 465 28.91 -10.04 -10.63
#